data_AF-A0A3D0NYW4-F1
#
_entry.id   AF-A0A3D0NYW4-F1
#
_cell.length_a   1.000
_cell.length_b   1.000
_cell.length_c   1.000
_cell.angle_alpha   90.00
_cell.angle_beta   90.00
_cell.angle_gamma   90.00
#
_symmetry.space_group_name_H-M   'P 1'
#
loop_
_entity.id
_entity.type
_entity.pdbx_description
1 polymer ?
#
loop_
_entity_poly.entity_id
_entity_poly.type
_entity_poly.pdbx_seq_one_letter_code
_entity_poly.pdbx_strand_id
1 'polypeptide(L)'
;MKILIFVTALTVSLLSLACSGGTTTPAANTATANKAPANSTTANNAAAPAKADEIPASVKAALPGAQTFTAMHKELTDAQIASIEKDTGGKVTEKDHHSYPGFSTASGTKTQIGSVTIVKAAGKEIIVIYENKEGSPSIKEIKAEGVPAGFLSQFAGKGHDDDLLLGADIKANGAKDDLAKAITDAVRIDVLSMQALYGKAHAH
;
A
#
# COMPACT_ATOMS: atom_id res chain seq x y z
N MET A 1 -17.80 4.40 -40.13
CA MET A 1 -18.49 3.16 -40.54
C MET A 1 -17.47 2.17 -41.07
N LYS A 2 -17.03 1.23 -40.23
CA LYS A 2 -16.47 -0.08 -40.61
C LYS A 2 -16.33 -0.90 -39.33
N ILE A 3 -17.33 -1.74 -39.12
CA ILE A 3 -17.45 -2.72 -38.05
C ILE A 3 -16.66 -3.95 -38.50
N LEU A 4 -15.71 -4.43 -37.68
CA LEU A 4 -15.21 -5.80 -37.81
C LEU A 4 -15.56 -6.56 -36.54
N ILE A 5 -16.52 -7.46 -36.71
CA ILE A 5 -16.97 -8.48 -35.77
C ILE A 5 -15.99 -9.66 -35.88
N PHE A 6 -15.45 -10.12 -34.76
CA PHE A 6 -14.83 -11.46 -34.68
C PHE A 6 -15.62 -12.32 -33.69
N VAL A 7 -16.03 -13.48 -34.21
CA VAL A 7 -16.94 -14.46 -33.64
C VAL A 7 -16.13 -15.65 -33.09
N THR A 8 -16.36 -15.92 -31.80
CA THR A 8 -16.30 -17.20 -31.04
C THR A 8 -15.22 -18.25 -31.29
N ALA A 9 -14.67 -18.77 -30.17
CA ALA A 9 -14.66 -20.20 -29.89
C ALA A 9 -14.72 -20.46 -28.37
N LEU A 10 -15.72 -21.24 -27.96
CA LEU A 10 -16.06 -21.66 -26.61
C LEU A 10 -15.46 -23.07 -26.40
N THR A 11 -14.66 -23.30 -25.35
CA THR A 11 -14.26 -24.66 -24.95
C THR A 11 -14.60 -24.91 -23.49
N VAL A 12 -15.66 -25.69 -23.30
CA VAL A 12 -16.06 -26.34 -22.05
C VAL A 12 -15.17 -27.58 -21.87
N SER A 13 -14.64 -27.80 -20.67
CA SER A 13 -14.10 -29.08 -20.27
C SER A 13 -14.56 -29.40 -18.84
N LEU A 14 -15.58 -30.26 -18.79
CA LEU A 14 -16.05 -30.99 -17.61
C LEU A 14 -15.28 -32.30 -17.54
N LEU A 15 -14.52 -32.54 -16.45
CA LEU A 15 -14.15 -33.89 -16.03
C LEU A 15 -14.49 -34.08 -14.55
N SER A 16 -15.50 -34.91 -14.32
CA SER A 16 -15.80 -35.57 -13.05
C SER A 16 -14.86 -36.76 -12.84
N LEU A 17 -14.42 -37.02 -11.61
CA LEU A 17 -14.29 -38.40 -11.09
C LEU A 17 -14.31 -38.42 -9.56
N ALA A 18 -15.10 -39.35 -9.03
CA ALA A 18 -15.38 -39.63 -7.65
C ALA A 18 -14.27 -40.45 -6.97
N CYS A 19 -14.26 -40.49 -5.63
CA CYS A 19 -14.52 -41.72 -4.86
C CYS A 19 -14.25 -41.53 -3.36
N SER A 20 -15.25 -41.95 -2.57
CA SER A 20 -15.16 -42.79 -1.35
C SER A 20 -14.39 -42.23 -0.15
N GLY A 21 -14.88 -42.23 1.09
CA GLY A 21 -15.90 -43.04 1.76
C GLY A 21 -15.34 -43.35 3.16
N GLY A 22 -16.13 -43.17 4.21
CA GLY A 22 -15.70 -43.52 5.57
C GLY A 22 -16.50 -42.85 6.68
N THR A 23 -17.62 -43.45 7.07
CA THR A 23 -18.31 -43.21 8.33
C THR A 23 -17.78 -44.17 9.40
N THR A 24 -17.56 -43.69 10.62
CA THR A 24 -18.08 -44.24 11.91
C THR A 24 -17.50 -43.45 13.10
N THR A 25 -18.39 -43.17 14.05
CA THR A 25 -18.23 -42.38 15.29
C THR A 25 -17.94 -43.32 16.49
N PRO A 26 -17.96 -42.83 17.74
CA PRO A 26 -16.86 -42.36 18.61
C PRO A 26 -16.44 -43.39 19.70
N ALA A 27 -15.38 -43.11 20.46
CA ALA A 27 -15.14 -43.77 21.75
C ALA A 27 -14.58 -42.80 22.80
N ALA A 28 -15.00 -43.06 24.05
CA ALA A 28 -15.08 -42.15 25.17
C ALA A 28 -13.82 -42.05 26.06
N ASN A 29 -13.84 -41.00 26.89
CA ASN A 29 -12.98 -40.68 28.03
C ASN A 29 -12.43 -41.86 28.84
N THR A 30 -11.17 -41.72 29.26
CA THR A 30 -10.72 -42.06 30.62
C THR A 30 -9.59 -41.13 31.06
N ALA A 31 -9.80 -40.48 32.21
CA ALA A 31 -8.80 -39.69 32.92
C ALA A 31 -7.89 -40.62 33.75
N THR A 32 -6.59 -40.33 33.79
CA THR A 32 -5.76 -40.64 34.96
C THR A 32 -4.61 -39.64 35.05
N ALA A 33 -4.54 -38.97 36.20
CA ALA A 33 -3.45 -38.12 36.62
C ALA A 33 -2.16 -38.94 36.83
N ASN A 34 -0.99 -38.39 36.52
CA ASN A 34 -0.09 -37.80 37.53
C ASN A 34 1.25 -37.36 36.90
N LYS A 35 1.89 -36.41 37.58
CA LYS A 35 3.31 -36.01 37.55
C LYS A 35 3.72 -34.90 36.57
N ALA A 36 3.73 -33.69 37.13
CA ALA A 36 4.53 -32.57 36.63
C ALA A 36 6.03 -32.93 36.59
N PRO A 37 6.75 -32.58 35.53
CA PRO A 37 8.18 -32.33 35.60
C PRO A 37 8.41 -30.85 35.94
N ALA A 38 9.29 -30.64 36.91
CA ALA A 38 9.77 -29.35 37.32
C ALA A 38 10.48 -28.60 36.18
N ASN A 39 10.26 -27.28 36.20
CA ASN A 39 11.06 -26.20 35.65
C ASN A 39 12.46 -26.59 35.09
N SER A 40 12.56 -26.74 33.77
CA SER A 40 13.81 -26.46 33.05
C SER A 40 13.64 -25.12 32.33
N THR A 41 14.12 -24.06 32.96
CA THR A 41 14.38 -22.77 32.30
C THR A 41 15.49 -22.97 31.27
N THR A 42 15.11 -23.47 30.10
CA THR A 42 15.88 -23.23 28.88
C THR A 42 15.37 -21.90 28.36
N ALA A 43 16.21 -20.87 28.44
CA ALA A 43 15.95 -19.60 27.80
C ALA A 43 15.88 -19.83 26.29
N ASN A 44 14.68 -20.16 25.81
CA ASN A 44 14.38 -20.02 24.40
C ASN A 44 14.45 -18.53 24.10
N ASN A 45 15.52 -18.10 23.42
CA ASN A 45 15.49 -16.96 22.52
C ASN A 45 14.52 -17.27 21.35
N ALA A 46 13.27 -17.61 21.68
CA ALA A 46 12.18 -17.44 20.74
C ALA A 46 12.04 -15.94 20.63
N ALA A 47 12.52 -15.39 19.51
CA ALA A 47 12.18 -14.03 19.11
C ALA A 47 10.68 -13.85 19.38
N ALA A 48 10.34 -12.79 20.12
CA ALA A 48 8.94 -12.41 20.31
C ALA A 48 8.26 -12.46 18.93
N PRO A 49 7.05 -13.04 18.80
CA PRO A 49 6.35 -13.04 17.53
C PRO A 49 6.35 -11.61 17.01
N ALA A 50 6.79 -11.44 15.76
CA ALA A 50 6.80 -10.13 15.11
C ALA A 50 5.46 -9.47 15.39
N LYS A 51 5.48 -8.28 15.99
CA LYS A 51 4.25 -7.50 16.16
C LYS A 51 3.59 -7.49 14.79
N ALA A 52 2.34 -7.93 14.70
CA ALA A 52 1.56 -7.70 13.49
C ALA A 52 1.69 -6.20 13.18
N ASP A 53 2.10 -5.86 11.96
CA ASP A 53 2.35 -4.46 11.58
C ASP A 53 1.09 -3.65 11.89
N GLU A 54 1.20 -2.81 12.92
CA GLU A 54 0.07 -2.06 13.42
C GLU A 54 -0.25 -0.95 12.42
N ILE A 55 -1.44 -1.03 11.81
CA ILE A 55 -1.88 -0.01 10.86
C ILE A 55 -2.08 1.31 11.61
N PRO A 56 -1.35 2.39 11.26
CA PRO A 56 -1.44 3.66 11.94
C PRO A 56 -2.86 4.23 11.99
N ALA A 57 -3.22 4.92 13.06
CA ALA A 57 -4.53 5.55 13.19
C ALA A 57 -4.79 6.60 12.10
N SER A 58 -3.76 7.33 11.69
CA SER A 58 -3.80 8.29 10.58
C SER A 58 -4.17 7.61 9.25
N VAL A 59 -3.67 6.40 8.99
CA VAL A 59 -4.01 5.59 7.81
C VAL A 59 -5.47 5.17 7.83
N LYS A 60 -5.97 4.68 8.98
CA LYS A 60 -7.37 4.30 9.13
C LYS A 60 -8.32 5.49 8.91
N ALA A 61 -7.96 6.65 9.47
CA ALA A 61 -8.72 7.89 9.31
C ALA A 61 -8.69 8.43 7.87
N ALA A 62 -7.61 8.18 7.13
CA ALA A 62 -7.46 8.63 5.75
C ALA A 62 -8.40 7.92 4.77
N LEU A 63 -8.76 6.65 5.04
CA LEU A 63 -9.68 5.85 4.23
C LEU A 63 -10.88 5.35 5.08
N PRO A 64 -11.84 6.22 5.44
CA PRO A 64 -12.94 5.86 6.33
C PRO A 64 -13.90 4.79 5.76
N GLY A 65 -13.89 4.58 4.44
CA GLY A 65 -14.68 3.52 3.79
C GLY A 65 -14.01 2.14 3.79
N ALA A 66 -12.76 2.04 4.26
CA ALA A 66 -12.03 0.78 4.31
C ALA A 66 -12.41 0.02 5.58
N GLN A 67 -12.73 -1.26 5.41
CA GLN A 67 -13.05 -2.17 6.50
C GLN A 67 -11.82 -2.95 6.97
N THR A 68 -10.87 -3.17 6.07
CA THR A 68 -9.59 -3.83 6.36
C THR A 68 -8.46 -3.09 5.68
N PHE A 69 -7.27 -3.22 6.25
CA PHE A 69 -6.02 -2.71 5.70
C PHE A 69 -4.98 -3.82 5.70
N THR A 70 -4.06 -3.76 4.74
CA THR A 70 -2.86 -4.58 4.74
C THR A 70 -1.66 -3.65 4.86
N ALA A 71 -0.70 -3.95 5.73
CA ALA A 71 0.61 -3.29 5.70
C ALA A 71 1.45 -3.97 4.61
N MET A 72 1.99 -3.18 3.68
CA MET A 72 2.91 -3.64 2.66
C MET A 72 4.26 -2.96 2.84
N HIS A 73 5.30 -3.78 2.85
CA HIS A 73 6.70 -3.38 2.90
C HIS A 73 7.33 -3.85 1.60
N LYS A 74 7.91 -2.93 0.84
CA LYS A 74 8.65 -3.25 -0.38
C LYS A 74 9.92 -2.43 -0.43
N GLU A 75 11.04 -3.10 -0.61
CA GLU A 75 12.32 -2.43 -0.77
C GLU A 75 12.52 -1.95 -2.21
N LEU A 76 12.93 -0.69 -2.35
CA LEU A 76 13.46 -0.17 -3.59
C LEU A 76 14.86 -0.75 -3.85
N THR A 77 15.09 -1.20 -5.07
CA THR A 77 16.42 -1.57 -5.55
C THR A 77 17.31 -0.34 -5.71
N ASP A 78 18.63 -0.52 -5.66
CA ASP A 78 19.58 0.58 -5.88
C ASP A 78 19.40 1.25 -7.25
N ALA A 79 18.99 0.50 -8.27
CA ALA A 79 18.70 1.04 -9.60
C ALA A 79 17.45 1.94 -9.59
N GLN A 80 16.39 1.54 -8.89
CA GLN A 80 15.19 2.35 -8.73
C GLN A 80 15.50 3.61 -7.92
N ILE A 81 16.27 3.50 -6.83
CA ILE A 81 16.72 4.65 -6.03
C ILE A 81 17.51 5.61 -6.92
N ALA A 82 18.50 5.13 -7.67
CA ALA A 82 19.31 5.97 -8.55
C ALA A 82 18.46 6.68 -9.62
N SER A 83 17.44 6.01 -10.18
CA SER A 83 16.51 6.65 -11.12
C SER A 83 15.70 7.74 -10.44
N ILE A 84 15.10 7.45 -9.28
CA ILE A 84 14.28 8.42 -8.53
C ILE A 84 15.12 9.63 -8.13
N GLU A 85 16.32 9.44 -7.62
CA GLU A 85 17.22 10.54 -7.24
C GLU A 85 17.65 11.38 -8.45
N LYS A 86 17.86 10.74 -9.60
CA LYS A 86 18.17 11.44 -10.86
C LYS A 86 16.98 12.29 -11.32
N ASP A 87 15.78 11.75 -11.28
CA ASP A 87 14.58 12.42 -11.80
C ASP A 87 14.11 13.54 -10.86
N THR A 88 14.30 13.36 -9.55
CA THR A 88 13.87 14.32 -8.53
C THR A 88 14.93 15.35 -8.13
N GLY A 89 16.21 14.98 -8.23
CA GLY A 89 17.31 15.71 -7.60
C GLY A 89 17.34 15.60 -6.06
N GLY A 90 16.37 14.88 -5.47
CA GLY A 90 16.28 14.61 -4.04
C GLY A 90 16.98 13.31 -3.64
N LYS A 91 17.07 13.06 -2.34
CA LYS A 91 17.64 11.81 -1.80
C LYS A 91 16.54 10.91 -1.25
N VAL A 92 16.58 9.63 -1.64
CA VAL A 92 15.72 8.62 -1.04
C VAL A 92 16.33 8.22 0.29
N THR A 93 15.64 8.55 1.39
CA THR A 93 16.15 8.34 2.75
C THR A 93 15.79 6.98 3.34
N GLU A 94 14.76 6.33 2.82
CA GLU A 94 14.27 5.02 3.26
C GLU A 94 14.15 4.09 2.05
N LYS A 95 14.81 2.92 2.10
CA LYS A 95 14.69 1.91 1.05
C LYS A 95 13.40 1.10 1.18
N ASP A 96 12.99 0.83 2.41
CA ASP A 96 11.74 0.12 2.71
C ASP A 96 10.55 1.08 2.58
N HIS A 97 9.77 0.88 1.53
CA HIS A 97 8.59 1.70 1.24
C HIS A 97 7.36 1.08 1.90
N HIS A 98 6.69 1.91 2.71
CA HIS A 98 5.50 1.53 3.46
C HIS A 98 4.23 1.99 2.73
N SER A 99 3.38 1.05 2.33
CA SER A 99 2.06 1.36 1.80
C SER A 99 0.95 0.55 2.48
N TYR A 100 -0.21 1.16 2.60
CA TYR A 100 -1.35 0.61 3.33
C TYR A 100 -2.60 0.57 2.44
N PRO A 101 -2.73 -0.45 1.55
CA PRO A 101 -3.95 -0.65 0.78
C PRO A 101 -5.15 -0.91 1.70
N GLY A 102 -6.21 -0.12 1.49
CA GLY A 102 -7.49 -0.24 2.19
C GLY A 102 -8.52 -0.96 1.34
N PHE A 103 -9.27 -1.88 1.92
CA PHE A 103 -10.28 -2.69 1.23
C PHE A 103 -11.66 -2.54 1.86
N SER A 104 -12.69 -2.49 1.02
CA SER A 104 -14.10 -2.50 1.42
C SER A 104 -14.76 -3.78 0.92
N THR A 105 -15.79 -4.25 1.64
CA THR A 105 -16.69 -5.32 1.18
C THR A 105 -18.11 -4.82 0.93
N ALA A 106 -18.32 -3.49 0.94
CA ALA A 106 -19.65 -2.89 0.76
C ALA A 106 -20.32 -3.27 -0.59
N SER A 107 -19.52 -3.61 -1.60
CA SER A 107 -19.98 -4.09 -2.91
C SER A 107 -20.30 -5.59 -2.95
N GLY A 108 -20.24 -6.30 -1.81
CA GLY A 108 -20.37 -7.76 -1.72
C GLY A 108 -19.09 -8.53 -2.11
N THR A 109 -18.06 -7.84 -2.60
CA THR A 109 -16.73 -8.41 -2.89
C THR A 109 -15.65 -7.55 -2.26
N LYS A 110 -14.48 -8.14 -1.95
CA LYS A 110 -13.34 -7.39 -1.41
C LYS A 110 -12.75 -6.52 -2.52
N THR A 111 -13.01 -5.22 -2.49
CA THR A 111 -12.49 -4.23 -3.44
C THR A 111 -11.48 -3.32 -2.75
N GLN A 112 -10.32 -3.10 -3.37
CA GLN A 112 -9.39 -2.07 -2.91
C GLN A 112 -9.97 -0.69 -3.22
N ILE A 113 -10.07 0.18 -2.22
CA ILE A 113 -10.65 1.53 -2.37
C ILE A 113 -9.61 2.64 -2.36
N GLY A 114 -8.35 2.29 -2.11
CA GLY A 114 -7.21 3.20 -2.12
C GLY A 114 -5.97 2.56 -1.50
N SER A 115 -4.88 3.30 -1.48
CA SER A 115 -3.68 3.01 -0.69
C SER A 115 -3.25 4.27 0.02
N VAL A 116 -2.60 4.14 1.17
CA VAL A 116 -2.07 5.28 1.92
C VAL A 116 -0.57 5.08 2.11
N THR A 117 0.20 6.14 1.98
CA THR A 117 1.60 6.20 2.42
C THR A 117 1.74 7.30 3.47
N ILE A 118 2.76 7.20 4.31
CA ILE A 118 3.13 8.24 5.27
C ILE A 118 4.54 8.68 4.92
N VAL A 119 4.69 9.95 4.53
CA VAL A 119 5.97 10.54 4.18
C VAL A 119 6.34 11.57 5.24
N LYS A 120 7.61 11.63 5.63
CA LYS A 120 8.10 12.63 6.60
C LYS A 120 8.83 13.75 5.87
N ALA A 121 8.35 14.97 6.03
CA ALA A 121 8.97 16.16 5.43
C ALA A 121 8.88 17.35 6.39
N ALA A 122 9.98 18.09 6.55
CA ALA A 122 10.05 19.28 7.41
C ALA A 122 9.47 19.07 8.84
N GLY A 123 9.73 17.90 9.43
CA GLY A 123 9.24 17.54 10.77
C GLY A 123 7.74 17.24 10.85
N LYS A 124 7.08 17.02 9.71
CA LYS A 124 5.65 16.69 9.62
C LYS A 124 5.44 15.32 8.98
N GLU A 125 4.39 14.64 9.43
CA GLU A 125 3.83 13.50 8.72
C GLU A 125 2.86 14.00 7.64
N ILE A 126 3.11 13.55 6.41
CA ILE A 126 2.34 13.82 5.22
C ILE A 126 1.65 12.52 4.83
N ILE A 127 0.34 12.49 4.93
CA ILE A 127 -0.47 11.33 4.56
C ILE A 127 -0.85 11.49 3.08
N VAL A 128 -0.31 10.63 2.23
CA VAL A 128 -0.63 10.63 0.79
C VAL A 128 -1.60 9.49 0.52
N ILE A 129 -2.76 9.84 -0.02
CA ILE A 129 -3.83 8.89 -0.34
C ILE A 129 -3.80 8.69 -1.85
N TYR A 130 -3.61 7.44 -2.27
CA TYR A 130 -3.59 7.03 -3.66
C TYR A 130 -4.88 6.33 -4.06
N GLU A 131 -5.27 6.53 -5.31
CA GLU A 131 -6.19 5.69 -6.05
C GLU A 131 -5.46 4.97 -7.19
N ASN A 132 -6.09 3.94 -7.74
CA ASN A 132 -5.59 3.27 -8.93
C ASN A 132 -6.26 3.89 -10.15
N LYS A 133 -5.47 4.53 -11.00
CA LYS A 133 -5.90 5.07 -12.29
C LYS A 133 -5.24 4.26 -13.39
N GLU A 134 -6.03 3.44 -14.07
CA GLU A 134 -5.61 2.61 -15.23
C GLU A 134 -4.47 1.61 -14.95
N GLY A 135 -4.23 1.27 -13.68
CA GLY A 135 -3.16 0.40 -13.24
C GLY A 135 -1.95 1.12 -12.66
N SER A 136 -1.99 2.45 -12.57
CA SER A 136 -0.93 3.26 -11.97
C SER A 136 -1.44 4.00 -10.74
N PRO A 137 -0.61 4.19 -9.70
CA PRO A 137 -0.95 5.02 -8.55
C PRO A 137 -1.13 6.49 -8.98
N SER A 138 -2.22 7.11 -8.55
CA SER A 138 -2.44 8.55 -8.67
C SER A 138 -2.88 9.11 -7.32
N ILE A 139 -2.41 10.31 -6.99
CA ILE A 139 -2.74 10.96 -5.72
C ILE A 139 -4.21 11.36 -5.77
N LYS A 140 -5.00 10.79 -4.87
CA LYS A 140 -6.38 11.21 -4.63
C LYS A 140 -6.42 12.46 -3.76
N GLU A 141 -5.64 12.47 -2.68
CA GLU A 141 -5.64 13.53 -1.68
C GLU A 141 -4.34 13.49 -0.84
N ILE A 142 -3.91 14.64 -0.33
CA ILE A 142 -2.84 14.73 0.67
C ILE A 142 -3.36 15.41 1.92
N LYS A 143 -3.02 14.86 3.10
CA LYS A 143 -3.34 15.45 4.41
C LYS A 143 -2.06 15.67 5.20
N ALA A 144 -1.90 16.87 5.75
CA ALA A 144 -0.78 17.20 6.62
C ALA A 144 -1.20 18.28 7.62
N GLU A 145 -0.90 18.07 8.90
CA GLU A 145 -1.31 19.00 9.95
C GLU A 145 -0.57 20.34 9.87
N GLY A 146 -1.33 21.43 9.95
CA GLY A 146 -0.80 22.79 9.90
C GLY A 146 -0.19 23.18 8.54
N VAL A 147 -0.55 22.46 7.47
CA VAL A 147 -0.19 22.81 6.10
C VAL A 147 -1.44 23.34 5.39
N PRO A 148 -1.35 24.47 4.65
CA PRO A 148 -2.51 25.03 3.97
C PRO A 148 -3.18 24.08 2.99
N ALA A 149 -4.50 23.95 3.08
CA ALA A 149 -5.27 23.08 2.20
C ALA A 149 -5.13 23.45 0.72
N GLY A 150 -5.06 24.75 0.40
CA GLY A 150 -4.84 25.23 -0.98
C GLY A 150 -3.46 24.88 -1.55
N PHE A 151 -2.48 24.59 -0.70
CA PHE A 151 -1.22 24.00 -1.13
C PHE A 151 -1.40 22.52 -1.45
N LEU A 152 -1.94 21.75 -0.49
CA LEU A 152 -2.11 20.29 -0.59
C LEU A 152 -3.07 19.84 -1.69
N SER A 153 -4.11 20.62 -2.00
CA SER A 153 -5.10 20.24 -3.01
C SER A 153 -4.55 20.22 -4.44
N GLN A 154 -3.40 20.86 -4.70
CA GLN A 154 -2.77 20.89 -6.03
C GLN A 154 -2.19 19.53 -6.45
N PHE A 155 -1.97 18.63 -5.48
CA PHE A 155 -1.44 17.29 -5.76
C PHE A 155 -2.53 16.31 -6.22
N ALA A 156 -3.80 16.61 -6.00
CA ALA A 156 -4.89 15.71 -6.37
C ALA A 156 -4.96 15.51 -7.90
N GLY A 157 -5.14 14.26 -8.32
CA GLY A 157 -5.16 13.82 -9.70
C GLY A 157 -3.80 13.63 -10.36
N LYS A 158 -2.71 14.00 -9.67
CA LYS A 158 -1.34 13.88 -10.19
C LYS A 158 -0.77 12.49 -9.99
N GLY A 159 0.22 12.11 -10.80
CA GLY A 159 0.89 10.81 -10.74
C GLY A 159 2.35 10.91 -11.15
N HIS A 160 2.94 9.78 -11.53
CA HIS A 160 4.34 9.68 -11.94
C HIS A 160 4.64 10.36 -13.27
N ASP A 161 3.63 10.61 -14.10
CA ASP A 161 3.75 11.37 -15.35
C ASP A 161 3.77 12.90 -15.12
N ASP A 162 3.47 13.36 -13.89
CA ASP A 162 3.51 14.78 -13.53
C ASP A 162 4.87 15.15 -12.93
N ASP A 163 5.45 16.28 -13.37
CA ASP A 163 6.76 16.74 -12.91
C ASP A 163 6.78 17.18 -11.44
N LEU A 164 5.65 17.63 -10.89
CA LEU A 164 5.49 18.04 -9.48
C LEU A 164 6.56 19.03 -9.01
N LEU A 165 6.93 20.02 -9.82
CA LEU A 165 7.96 21.01 -9.46
C LEU A 165 7.35 22.21 -8.72
N LEU A 166 7.91 22.55 -7.56
CA LEU A 166 7.52 23.78 -6.86
C LEU A 166 7.90 25.01 -7.69
N GLY A 167 6.96 25.94 -7.86
CA GLY A 167 7.10 27.16 -8.65
C GLY A 167 6.63 27.01 -10.10
N ALA A 168 6.60 25.79 -10.64
CA ALA A 168 6.10 25.49 -11.98
C ALA A 168 4.73 24.81 -11.92
N ASP A 169 4.65 23.61 -11.32
CA ASP A 169 3.43 22.78 -11.26
C ASP A 169 2.68 22.93 -9.95
N ILE A 170 3.41 23.18 -8.86
CA ILE A 170 2.87 23.35 -7.52
C ILE A 170 3.28 24.74 -7.01
N LYS A 171 2.34 25.51 -6.47
CA LYS A 171 2.64 26.81 -5.84
C LYS A 171 2.52 26.71 -4.33
N ALA A 172 3.33 27.45 -3.57
CA ALA A 172 3.33 27.38 -2.11
C ALA A 172 1.95 27.69 -1.48
N ASN A 173 1.11 28.51 -2.12
CA ASN A 173 -0.29 28.77 -1.74
C ASN A 173 -0.53 28.97 -0.23
N GLY A 174 0.28 29.84 0.38
CA GLY A 174 0.22 30.18 1.79
C GLY A 174 1.10 29.33 2.71
N ALA A 175 1.72 28.26 2.21
CA ALA A 175 2.77 27.56 2.93
C ALA A 175 4.07 28.39 2.86
N LYS A 176 4.95 28.23 3.86
CA LYS A 176 6.31 28.78 3.79
C LYS A 176 7.09 28.08 2.68
N ASP A 177 7.91 28.79 1.93
CA ASP A 177 8.59 28.24 0.75
C ASP A 177 9.43 27.00 1.06
N ASP A 178 10.23 27.01 2.14
CA ASP A 178 11.02 25.84 2.54
C ASP A 178 10.15 24.63 2.91
N LEU A 179 9.01 24.88 3.56
CA LEU A 179 8.04 23.85 3.91
C LEU A 179 7.38 23.28 2.65
N ALA A 180 6.94 24.16 1.75
CA ALA A 180 6.34 23.78 0.48
C ALA A 180 7.32 22.95 -0.35
N LYS A 181 8.59 23.38 -0.42
CA LYS A 181 9.64 22.66 -1.13
C LYS A 181 9.89 21.28 -0.56
N ALA A 182 10.08 21.19 0.75
CA ALA A 182 10.32 19.91 1.42
C ALA A 182 9.16 18.92 1.21
N ILE A 183 7.91 19.38 1.30
CA ILE A 183 6.74 18.52 1.06
C ILE A 183 6.65 18.12 -0.41
N THR A 184 6.79 19.05 -1.34
CA THR A 184 6.72 18.76 -2.78
C THR A 184 7.79 17.74 -3.19
N ASP A 185 9.04 17.92 -2.75
CA ASP A 185 10.13 16.99 -3.06
C ASP A 185 9.85 15.59 -2.48
N ALA A 186 9.38 15.52 -1.23
CA ALA A 186 9.09 14.26 -0.58
C ALA A 186 7.91 13.51 -1.21
N VAL A 187 6.85 14.23 -1.58
CA VAL A 187 5.70 13.67 -2.31
C VAL A 187 6.13 13.18 -3.69
N ARG A 188 6.97 13.93 -4.40
CA ARG A 188 7.49 13.52 -5.71
C ARG A 188 8.30 12.23 -5.62
N ILE A 189 9.17 12.10 -4.62
CA ILE A 189 9.91 10.87 -4.35
C ILE A 189 8.95 9.71 -4.04
N ASP A 190 7.93 9.93 -3.21
CA ASP A 190 6.95 8.91 -2.85
C ASP A 190 6.14 8.43 -4.07
N VAL A 191 5.71 9.35 -4.95
CA VAL A 191 5.00 9.03 -6.19
C VAL A 191 5.83 8.14 -7.10
N LEU A 192 7.10 8.50 -7.32
CA LEU A 192 7.98 7.70 -8.18
C LEU A 192 8.33 6.35 -7.53
N SER A 193 8.46 6.30 -6.20
CA SER A 193 8.62 5.05 -5.46
C SER A 193 7.40 4.14 -5.61
N MET A 194 6.20 4.71 -5.47
CA MET A 194 4.94 4.01 -5.68
C MET A 194 4.82 3.46 -7.11
N GLN A 195 5.21 4.25 -8.11
CA GLN A 195 5.22 3.80 -9.50
C GLN A 195 6.24 2.66 -9.72
N ALA A 196 7.46 2.81 -9.22
CA ALA A 196 8.51 1.80 -9.40
C ALA A 196 8.14 0.45 -8.77
N LEU A 197 7.38 0.46 -7.67
CA LEU A 197 7.05 -0.74 -6.89
C LEU A 197 5.68 -1.34 -7.20
N TYR A 198 4.72 -0.53 -7.63
CA TYR A 198 3.31 -0.91 -7.76
C TYR A 198 2.66 -0.49 -9.08
N GLY A 199 3.31 0.38 -9.86
CA GLY A 199 2.87 0.72 -11.20
C GLY A 199 2.95 -0.48 -12.14
N LYS A 200 2.11 -0.47 -13.17
CA LYS A 200 2.31 -1.38 -14.31
C LYS A 200 3.66 -1.04 -14.96
N ALA A 201 4.35 -2.07 -15.46
CA ALA A 201 5.48 -1.86 -16.34
C ALA A 201 5.03 -1.02 -17.53
N HIS A 202 5.67 0.13 -17.77
CA HIS A 202 5.48 0.85 -19.02
C HIS A 202 6.03 -0.02 -20.14
N ALA A 203 5.19 -0.34 -21.13
CA ALA A 203 5.70 -0.76 -22.42
C ALA A 203 6.34 0.49 -23.04
N HIS A 204 7.67 0.57 -22.96
CA HIS A 204 8.45 1.52 -23.74
C HIS A 204 8.44 1.14 -25.22
#